data_AF-A0A2V5RTE7-F1
#
_entry.id   AF-A0A2V5RTE7-F1
#
_cell.length_a   1.000
_cell.length_b   1.000
_cell.length_c   1.000
_cell.angle_alpha   90.00
_cell.angle_beta   90.00
_cell.angle_gamma   90.00
#
_symmetry.space_group_name_H-M   'P 1'
#
loop_
_entity.id
_entity.type
_entity.pdbx_description
1 polymer ?
#
loop_
_entity_poly.entity_id
_entity_poly.type
_entity_poly.pdbx_seq_one_letter_code
_entity_poly.pdbx_strand_id
1 'polypeptide(L)' 'MSPPIHTYTELQQQIHDDLRIQHPDWVQSNGKSPMCDSYDACLTEMLGTLTRRGSNGSIVPPHRALEPAVIGS' A
#
# COMPACT_ATOMS: atom_id res chain seq x y z
N MET A 1 18.51 -8.61 -3.73
CA MET A 1 18.50 -7.43 -2.84
C MET A 1 17.62 -6.39 -3.48
N SER A 2 16.61 -5.90 -2.78
CA SER A 2 15.79 -4.79 -3.26
C SER A 2 16.59 -3.49 -3.14
N PRO A 3 16.53 -2.58 -4.12
CA PRO A 3 17.26 -1.32 -4.06
C PRO A 3 16.83 -0.50 -2.82
N PRO A 4 17.76 0.22 -2.18
CA PRO A 4 17.40 1.18 -1.15
C PRO A 4 16.51 2.27 -1.76
N ILE A 5 15.46 2.63 -1.03
CA ILE A 5 14.46 3.59 -1.47
C ILE A 5 14.76 4.91 -0.77
N HIS A 6 15.04 5.96 -1.54
CA HIS A 6 15.51 7.26 -1.04
C HIS A 6 14.40 8.31 -1.01
N THR A 7 13.33 8.09 -1.78
CA THR A 7 12.17 8.98 -1.87
C THR A 7 10.86 8.20 -1.87
N TYR A 8 9.78 8.88 -1.49
CA TYR A 8 8.45 8.29 -1.54
C TYR A 8 8.06 7.87 -2.98
N THR A 9 8.44 8.66 -3.97
CA THR A 9 8.15 8.38 -5.38
C THR A 9 8.83 7.11 -5.88
N GLU A 10 10.06 6.83 -5.41
CA GLU A 10 10.76 5.57 -5.72
C GLU A 10 10.07 4.37 -5.08
N LEU A 11 9.53 4.50 -3.87
CA LEU A 11 8.78 3.41 -3.22
C LEU A 11 7.50 3.11 -3.99
N GLN A 12 6.79 4.15 -4.41
CA GLN A 12 5.58 4.00 -5.22
C GLN A 12 5.91 3.28 -6.54
N GLN A 13 6.97 3.67 -7.22
CA GLN A 13 7.39 3.02 -8.46
C GLN A 13 7.78 1.55 -8.24
N GLN A 14 8.49 1.24 -7.16
CA GLN A 14 8.85 -0.15 -6.85
C GLN A 14 7.62 -1.01 -6.57
N ILE A 15 6.64 -0.50 -5.80
CA ILE A 15 5.38 -1.22 -5.54
C ILE A 15 4.60 -1.45 -6.84
N HIS A 16 4.54 -0.45 -7.71
CA HIS A 16 3.89 -0.57 -9.01
C HIS A 16 4.55 -1.65 -9.88
N ASP A 17 5.89 -1.64 -9.96
CA ASP A 17 6.64 -2.60 -10.77
C ASP A 17 6.54 -4.02 -10.21
N ASP A 18 6.63 -4.17 -8.88
CA ASP A 18 6.46 -5.45 -8.19
C ASP A 18 5.05 -6.03 -8.43
N LEU A 19 4.00 -5.21 -8.35
CA LEU A 19 2.62 -5.63 -8.63
C LEU A 19 2.47 -6.15 -10.06
N ARG A 20 3.12 -5.50 -11.03
CA ARG A 20 3.10 -5.91 -12.43
C ARG A 20 3.80 -7.26 -12.65
N ILE A 21 4.89 -7.51 -11.93
CA ILE A 21 5.62 -8.79 -11.97
C ILE A 21 4.79 -9.91 -11.32
N GLN A 22 4.11 -9.62 -10.20
CA GLN A 22 3.28 -10.59 -9.48
C GLN A 22 1.96 -10.91 -10.20
N HIS A 23 1.41 -9.95 -10.93
CA HIS A 23 0.12 -10.06 -11.63
C HIS A 23 0.27 -9.77 -13.13
N PRO A 24 0.98 -10.63 -13.89
CA PRO A 24 1.14 -10.44 -15.32
C PRO A 24 -0.21 -10.43 -16.07
N ASP A 25 -1.23 -11.14 -15.55
CA ASP A 25 -2.58 -11.18 -16.13
C ASP A 25 -3.33 -9.84 -16.08
N TRP A 26 -2.90 -8.90 -15.24
CA TRP A 26 -3.47 -7.55 -15.19
C TRP A 26 -2.90 -6.64 -16.28
N VAL A 27 -1.78 -7.05 -16.89
CA VAL A 27 -1.11 -6.31 -17.95
C VAL A 27 -1.77 -6.64 -19.28
N GLN A 28 -2.38 -5.63 -19.89
CA GLN A 28 -2.97 -5.73 -21.20
C GLN A 28 -1.89 -5.85 -22.29
N SER A 29 -2.30 -6.26 -23.49
CA SER A 29 -1.42 -6.36 -24.66
C SER A 29 -0.77 -5.03 -25.07
N ASN A 30 -1.38 -3.90 -24.71
CA ASN A 30 -0.81 -2.56 -24.91
C ASN A 30 0.20 -2.16 -23.81
N GLY A 31 0.47 -3.05 -22.86
CA GLY A 31 1.38 -2.83 -21.75
C GLY A 31 0.82 -1.98 -20.61
N LYS A 32 -0.47 -1.61 -20.62
CA LYS A 32 -1.12 -0.91 -19.49
C LYS A 32 -1.72 -1.91 -18.51
N SER A 33 -1.88 -1.48 -17.26
CA SER A 33 -2.58 -2.25 -16.24
C SER A 33 -3.47 -1.31 -15.43
N PRO A 34 -4.76 -1.15 -15.81
CA PRO A 34 -5.71 -0.30 -15.08
C PRO A 34 -5.88 -0.70 -13.61
N MET A 35 -5.63 -1.98 -13.28
CA MET A 35 -5.61 -2.44 -11.89
C MET A 35 -4.42 -1.87 -11.14
N CYS A 36 -3.20 -1.91 -11.71
CA CYS A 36 -2.02 -1.26 -11.11
C CYS A 36 -2.26 0.24 -10.93
N ASP A 37 -2.81 0.92 -11.94
CA ASP A 37 -3.16 2.36 -11.87
C ASP A 37 -4.14 2.65 -10.71
N SER A 38 -5.09 1.75 -10.46
CA SER A 38 -6.06 1.87 -9.36
C SER A 38 -5.40 1.72 -7.98
N TYR A 39 -4.43 0.80 -7.85
CA TYR A 39 -3.65 0.64 -6.61
C TYR A 39 -2.78 1.86 -6.34
N ASP A 40 -2.14 2.43 -7.37
CA ASP A 40 -1.35 3.65 -7.24
C ASP A 40 -2.20 4.85 -6.79
N ALA A 41 -3.40 4.99 -7.36
CA ALA A 41 -4.35 6.02 -6.95
C ALA A 41 -4.80 5.85 -5.50
N CYS A 42 -5.16 4.62 -5.10
CA CYS A 42 -5.55 4.29 -3.73
C CYS A 42 -4.42 4.56 -2.73
N LEU A 43 -3.18 4.19 -3.08
CA LEU A 43 -2.00 4.43 -2.26
C LEU A 43 -1.76 5.94 -2.06
N THR A 44 -1.85 6.71 -3.15
CA THR A 44 -1.71 8.17 -3.12
C THR A 44 -2.79 8.82 -2.24
N GLU A 45 -4.04 8.38 -2.36
CA GLU A 45 -5.14 8.86 -1.53
C GLU A 45 -4.91 8.53 -0.05
N MET A 46 -4.60 7.27 0.28
CA MET A 46 -4.36 6.83 1.65
C MET A 46 -3.23 7.65 2.28
N LEU A 47 -2.13 7.89 1.57
CA LEU A 47 -1.04 8.69 2.09
C LEU A 47 -1.40 10.17 2.21
N GLY A 48 -2.14 10.73 1.24
CA GLY A 48 -2.70 12.07 1.35
C GLY A 48 -3.63 12.24 2.57
N THR A 49 -4.42 11.22 2.91
CA THR A 49 -5.24 11.22 4.13
C THR A 49 -4.42 11.10 5.40
N LEU A 50 -3.36 10.29 5.41
CA LEU A 50 -2.44 10.15 6.54
C LEU A 50 -1.65 11.45 6.80
N THR A 51 -1.14 12.10 5.75
CA THR A 51 -0.48 13.41 5.86
C THR A 51 -1.43 14.47 6.40
N ARG A 52 -2.71 14.45 5.98
CA ARG A 52 -3.75 15.37 6.48
C ARG A 52 -4.17 15.09 7.92
N ARG A 53 -4.28 13.81 8.29
CA ARG A 53 -4.64 13.33 9.64
C ARG A 53 -3.46 13.38 10.62
N GLY A 54 -2.25 13.61 10.13
CA GLY A 54 -1.04 13.80 10.95
C GLY A 54 -1.09 15.00 11.90
N SER A 55 -2.11 15.87 11.81
CA SER A 55 -2.26 16.98 12.75
C SER A 55 -3.14 16.67 13.98
N ASN A 56 -4.01 15.66 14.02
CA ASN A 56 -5.01 15.55 15.12
C ASN A 56 -5.51 14.13 15.50
N GLY A 57 -4.91 13.02 15.07
CA GLY A 57 -5.42 11.69 15.46
C GLY A 57 -4.36 10.64 15.64
N SER A 58 -4.16 10.19 16.88
CA SER A 58 -3.39 8.99 17.22
C SER A 58 -3.85 7.80 16.36
N ILE A 59 -2.96 7.31 15.51
CA ILE A 59 -3.18 6.07 14.76
C ILE A 59 -2.81 4.94 15.72
N VAL A 60 -3.80 4.39 16.42
CA VAL A 60 -3.60 3.14 17.15
C VAL A 60 -3.44 2.02 16.11
N PRO A 61 -2.35 1.23 16.13
CA PRO A 61 -2.16 0.15 15.18
C PRO A 61 -3.30 -0.89 15.30
N PRO A 62 -3.89 -1.35 14.18
CA PRO A 62 -4.98 -2.33 14.20
C PRO A 62 -4.61 -3.66 14.89
N HIS A 63 -3.32 -3.99 14.97
CA HIS A 63 -2.82 -5.17 15.69
C HIS A 63 -3.21 -5.18 17.18
N ARG A 64 -3.43 -4.03 17.83
CA ARG A 64 -3.80 -4.01 19.26
C ARG A 64 -5.29 -4.25 19.50
N ALA A 65 -6.13 -4.24 18.47
CA ALA A 65 -7.58 -4.28 18.60
C ALA A 65 -8.21 -5.68 18.51
N LEU A 66 -7.42 -6.72 18.19
CA LEU A 66 -7.95 -8.09 17.99
C LEU A 66 -7.76 -9.06 19.16
N GLU A 67 -7.18 -8.64 20.29
CA GLU A 67 -7.12 -9.49 21.48
C GLU A 67 -8.21 -9.10 22.49
N PRO A 68 -9.41 -9.69 22.37
CA PRO A 68 -10.09 -10.17 23.56
C PRO A 68 -10.51 -11.63 23.44
N ALA A 69 -10.01 -12.40 24.41
CA ALA A 69 -10.52 -13.68 24.92
C ALA A 69 -10.23 -14.96 24.11
N VAL A 70 -9.02 -15.50 24.31
CA VAL A 70 -8.89 -16.94 24.60
C VAL A 70 -8.54 -17.10 26.09
N ILE A 71 -9.57 -17.06 26.94
CA ILE A 71 -9.50 -17.52 28.32
C ILE A 71 -10.54 -18.64 28.47
N GLY A 72 -10.05 -19.86 28.73
CA GLY A 72 -10.79 -21.02 29.25
C GLY A 72 -11.73 -21.69 28.23
N SER A 73 -11.81 -23.02 28.14
CA SER A 73 -11.52 -24.09 29.11
C SER A 73 -11.02 -25.35 28.41
#